data_AF-A0A924LRG4-F1
#
_entry.id   AF-A0A924LRG4-F1
#
_cell.length_a   1.000
_cell.length_b   1.000
_cell.length_c   1.000
_cell.angle_alpha   90.00
_cell.angle_beta   90.00
_cell.angle_gamma   90.00
#
_symmetry.space_group_name_H-M   'P 1'
#
loop_
_entity.id
_entity.type
_entity.pdbx_description
1 polymer ?
#
loop_
_entity_poly.entity_id
_entity_poly.type
_entity_poly.pdbx_seq_one_letter_code
_entity_poly.pdbx_strand_id
1 'polypeptide(L)'
;LDQDSFSNLGGAKTLDQAQTIANLAQASGYKGWSQNDGTNTRYFLINDLLSNTFGAFRETMYDYNINGIDMMEKNSKIAKEKIIESLNSLKKIHSTRPNSFLMRVFFDTKGDEIVSLFSGGPKIEITNLIDNLNRISPLNNSKWNTIKN
;
A
#
# COMPACT_ATOMS: atom_id res chain seq x y z
N LEU A 1 7.51 -5.67 5.11
CA LEU A 1 6.90 -5.33 3.81
C LEU A 1 7.49 -6.16 2.69
N ASP A 2 8.81 -6.20 2.50
CA ASP A 2 9.44 -7.08 1.51
C ASP A 2 9.13 -8.58 1.74
N GLN A 3 9.19 -9.06 2.98
CA GLN A 3 8.75 -10.43 3.28
C GLN A 3 7.26 -10.69 2.98
N ASP A 4 6.42 -9.65 2.98
CA ASP A 4 5.00 -9.77 2.61
C ASP A 4 4.81 -9.82 1.09
N SER A 5 5.76 -9.30 0.29
CA SER A 5 5.70 -9.44 -1.16
C SER A 5 6.09 -10.84 -1.63
N PHE A 6 6.85 -11.62 -0.85
CA PHE A 6 7.23 -12.99 -1.23
C PHE A 6 6.29 -14.07 -0.67
N SER A 7 5.56 -13.77 0.40
CA SER A 7 4.64 -14.72 1.03
C SER A 7 3.53 -13.98 1.75
N ASN A 8 2.30 -14.48 1.66
CA ASN A 8 1.16 -13.85 2.34
C ASN A 8 1.41 -13.75 3.85
N LEU A 9 1.42 -12.53 4.37
CA LEU A 9 1.75 -12.19 5.76
C LEU A 9 3.14 -12.65 6.22
N GLY A 10 4.08 -12.94 5.31
CA GLY A 10 5.41 -13.46 5.61
C GLY A 10 6.24 -12.58 6.56
N GLY A 11 5.98 -11.28 6.59
CA GLY A 11 6.61 -10.30 7.47
C GLY A 11 6.13 -10.29 8.92
N ALA A 12 5.19 -11.17 9.32
CA ALA A 12 4.52 -11.07 10.62
C ALA A 12 5.51 -11.12 11.79
N LYS A 13 6.41 -12.11 11.80
CA LYS A 13 7.44 -12.26 12.83
C LYS A 13 8.35 -11.04 12.94
N THR A 14 8.75 -10.46 11.81
CA THR A 14 9.62 -9.27 11.80
C THR A 14 8.86 -8.02 12.25
N LEU A 15 7.57 -7.91 11.92
CA LEU A 15 6.73 -6.81 12.40
C LEU A 15 6.47 -6.92 13.92
N ASP A 16 6.29 -8.12 14.48
CA ASP A 16 6.18 -8.33 15.94
C ASP A 16 7.47 -7.90 16.66
N GLN A 17 8.63 -8.20 16.08
CA GLN A 17 9.92 -7.71 16.58
C GLN A 17 9.99 -6.18 16.50
N ALA A 18 9.55 -5.59 15.38
CA ALA A 18 9.52 -4.14 15.21
C ALA A 18 8.59 -3.47 16.23
N GLN A 19 7.43 -4.06 16.53
CA GLN A 19 6.51 -3.59 17.57
C GLN A 19 7.14 -3.63 18.95
N THR A 20 7.87 -4.70 19.27
CA THR A 20 8.62 -4.81 20.52
C THR A 20 9.66 -3.69 20.65
N ILE A 21 10.43 -3.43 19.58
CA ILE A 21 11.41 -2.34 19.54
C ILE A 21 10.73 -0.98 19.68
N ALA A 22 9.62 -0.75 18.97
CA ALA A 22 8.85 0.49 19.06
C ALA A 22 8.33 0.75 20.48
N ASN A 23 7.87 -0.29 21.16
CA ASN A 23 7.42 -0.22 22.55
C ASN A 23 8.56 0.16 23.50
N LEU A 24 9.75 -0.44 23.34
CA LEU A 24 10.93 -0.07 24.12
C LEU A 24 11.39 1.38 23.83
N ALA A 25 11.32 1.80 22.56
CA ALA A 25 11.74 3.13 22.14
C ALA A 25 10.87 4.26 22.73
N GLN A 26 9.64 3.99 23.20
CA GLN A 26 8.81 5.00 23.86
C GLN A 26 9.49 5.60 25.09
N ALA A 27 10.25 4.82 25.85
CA ALA A 27 10.96 5.28 27.04
C ALA A 27 12.14 6.23 26.74
N SER A 28 12.59 6.28 25.48
CA SER A 28 13.71 7.14 25.07
C SER A 28 13.37 8.63 25.08
N GLY A 29 12.09 9.00 25.09
CA GLY A 29 11.62 10.39 24.99
C GLY A 29 11.80 11.01 23.60
N TYR A 30 12.36 10.29 22.61
CA TYR A 30 12.46 10.79 21.25
C TYR A 30 11.12 10.77 20.53
N LYS A 31 10.81 11.88 19.85
CA LYS A 31 9.58 12.05 19.07
C LYS A 31 9.46 11.01 17.95
N GLY A 32 8.24 10.54 17.75
CA GLY A 32 7.82 9.64 16.68
C GLY A 32 7.79 8.17 17.09
N TRP A 33 8.06 7.87 18.36
CA TRP A 33 8.00 6.52 18.93
C TRP A 33 6.81 6.32 19.87
N SER A 34 6.14 7.40 20.28
CA SER A 34 4.95 7.36 21.13
C SER A 34 3.67 7.69 20.36
N GLN A 35 2.54 7.20 20.86
CA GLN A 35 1.20 7.58 20.38
C GLN A 35 0.91 9.07 20.50
N ASN A 36 1.59 9.78 21.41
CA ASN A 36 1.37 11.20 21.67
C ASN A 36 2.10 12.12 20.68
N ASP A 37 2.94 11.57 19.80
CA ASP A 37 3.78 12.33 18.87
C ASP A 37 3.07 12.73 17.56
N GLY A 38 1.78 12.45 17.46
CA GLY A 38 0.95 12.61 16.27
C GLY A 38 0.78 11.29 15.51
N THR A 39 0.01 11.34 14.41
CA THR A 39 -0.45 10.16 13.67
C THR A 39 0.49 9.72 12.54
N ASN A 40 1.44 10.56 12.13
CA ASN A 40 2.41 10.27 11.08
C ASN A 40 3.76 9.89 11.70
N THR A 41 3.79 8.77 12.43
CA THR A 41 4.95 8.38 13.24
C THR A 41 5.35 6.93 12.99
N ARG A 42 6.58 6.54 13.39
CA ARG A 42 7.03 5.14 13.34
C ARG A 42 6.15 4.26 14.21
N TYR A 43 5.69 4.80 15.34
CA TYR A 43 4.70 4.15 16.19
C TYR A 43 3.46 3.75 15.39
N PHE A 44 2.74 4.70 14.78
CA PHE A 44 1.52 4.37 14.05
C PHE A 44 1.78 3.49 12.83
N LEU A 45 2.89 3.68 12.11
CA LEU A 45 3.22 2.83 10.97
C LEU A 45 3.34 1.34 11.35
N ILE A 46 4.05 1.03 12.43
CA ILE A 46 4.24 -0.35 12.89
C ILE A 46 2.93 -0.93 13.44
N ASN A 47 2.22 -0.16 14.27
CA ASN A 47 0.95 -0.60 14.85
C ASN A 47 -0.12 -0.84 13.77
N ASP A 48 -0.23 0.05 12.78
CA ASP A 48 -1.21 -0.08 11.70
C ASP A 48 -0.93 -1.36 10.90
N LEU A 49 0.34 -1.64 10.57
CA LEU A 49 0.75 -2.85 9.84
C LEU A 49 0.40 -4.17 10.55
N LEU A 50 0.31 -4.18 11.88
CA LEU A 50 -0.06 -5.37 12.66
C LEU A 50 -1.55 -5.44 12.98
N SER A 51 -2.29 -4.36 12.77
CA SER A 51 -3.69 -4.31 13.18
C SER A 51 -4.59 -5.05 12.18
N ASN A 52 -5.65 -5.68 12.71
CA ASN A 52 -6.68 -6.33 11.89
C ASN A 52 -7.38 -5.33 10.95
N THR A 53 -7.49 -4.05 11.35
CA THR A 53 -8.10 -3.00 10.51
C THR A 53 -7.37 -2.83 9.17
N PHE A 54 -6.05 -3.06 9.16
CA PHE A 54 -5.23 -2.97 7.96
C PHE A 54 -4.76 -4.35 7.46
N GLY A 55 -5.38 -5.47 7.87
CA GLY A 55 -5.00 -6.80 7.40
C GLY A 55 -5.00 -6.90 5.86
N ALA A 56 -6.02 -6.34 5.22
CA ALA A 56 -6.14 -6.25 3.76
C ALA A 56 -4.98 -5.50 3.09
N PHE A 57 -4.25 -4.65 3.82
CA PHE A 57 -3.10 -3.91 3.28
C PHE A 57 -1.98 -4.89 2.94
N ARG A 58 -1.68 -5.80 3.85
CA ARG A 58 -0.58 -6.76 3.68
C ARG A 58 -0.91 -7.81 2.63
N GLU A 59 -2.18 -8.21 2.54
CA GLU A 59 -2.69 -9.04 1.44
C GLU A 59 -2.55 -8.31 0.09
N THR A 60 -2.89 -7.01 0.04
CA THR A 60 -2.69 -6.19 -1.17
C THR A 60 -1.23 -6.19 -1.58
N MET A 61 -0.30 -6.01 -0.64
CA MET A 61 1.14 -6.03 -0.93
C MET A 61 1.57 -7.37 -1.54
N TYR A 62 1.05 -8.49 -1.05
CA TYR A 62 1.34 -9.80 -1.62
C TYR A 62 0.79 -9.92 -3.05
N ASP A 63 -0.51 -9.69 -3.24
CA ASP A 63 -1.17 -9.88 -4.54
C ASP A 63 -0.66 -8.92 -5.61
N TYR A 64 -0.42 -7.66 -5.23
CA TYR A 64 0.13 -6.65 -6.13
C TYR A 64 1.48 -7.09 -6.70
N ASN A 65 2.37 -7.65 -5.89
CA ASN A 65 3.70 -8.06 -6.33
C ASN A 65 3.67 -9.42 -7.05
N ILE A 66 3.16 -10.48 -6.41
CA ILE A 66 3.24 -11.86 -6.94
C ILE A 66 2.29 -12.09 -8.11
N ASN A 67 1.03 -11.69 -7.96
CA ASN A 67 0.01 -11.93 -8.98
C ASN A 67 -0.04 -10.80 -10.02
N GLY A 68 0.55 -9.65 -9.71
CA GLY A 68 0.65 -8.49 -10.57
C GLY A 68 2.03 -8.36 -11.21
N ILE A 69 2.97 -7.74 -10.52
CA ILE A 69 4.30 -7.38 -11.05
C ILE A 69 5.03 -8.58 -11.63
N ASP A 70 5.16 -9.68 -10.89
CA ASP A 70 5.92 -10.85 -11.34
C ASP A 70 5.27 -11.57 -12.54
N MET A 71 3.96 -11.37 -12.75
CA MET A 71 3.23 -11.92 -13.89
C MET A 71 3.33 -11.05 -15.15
N MET A 72 3.92 -9.85 -15.05
CA MET A 72 4.03 -8.91 -16.18
C MET A 72 4.82 -9.48 -17.36
N GLU A 73 5.86 -10.28 -17.09
CA GLU A 73 6.68 -10.92 -18.13
C GLU A 73 5.91 -12.01 -18.90
N LYS A 74 4.98 -12.70 -18.21
CA LYS A 74 4.23 -13.83 -18.77
C LYS A 74 3.00 -13.36 -19.52
N ASN A 75 2.23 -12.46 -18.92
CA ASN A 75 1.04 -11.90 -19.53
C ASN A 75 0.72 -10.53 -18.90
N SER A 76 1.19 -9.46 -19.54
CA SER A 76 1.03 -8.11 -19.01
C SER A 76 -0.44 -7.66 -18.93
N LYS A 77 -1.35 -8.22 -19.75
CA LYS A 77 -2.78 -7.86 -19.68
C LYS A 77 -3.40 -8.41 -18.40
N ILE A 78 -3.25 -9.71 -18.16
CA ILE A 78 -3.77 -10.37 -16.95
C ILE A 78 -3.12 -9.80 -15.69
N ALA A 79 -1.80 -9.55 -15.73
CA ALA A 79 -1.07 -8.93 -14.64
C ALA A 79 -1.65 -7.56 -14.25
N LYS A 80 -1.94 -6.69 -15.25
CA LYS A 80 -2.57 -5.39 -14.98
C LYS A 80 -3.98 -5.53 -14.38
N GLU A 81 -4.78 -6.48 -14.86
CA GLU A 81 -6.11 -6.76 -14.28
C GLU A 81 -5.98 -7.18 -12.80
N LYS A 82 -4.99 -8.01 -12.46
CA LYS A 82 -4.69 -8.40 -11.07
C LYS A 82 -4.20 -7.24 -10.21
N ILE A 83 -3.41 -6.32 -10.77
CA ILE A 83 -3.01 -5.10 -10.07
C ILE A 83 -4.23 -4.19 -9.80
N ILE A 84 -5.17 -4.08 -10.75
CA ILE A 84 -6.41 -3.33 -10.52
C ILE A 84 -7.22 -3.95 -9.37
N GLU A 85 -7.36 -5.28 -9.36
CA GLU A 85 -8.06 -6.00 -8.28
C GLU A 85 -7.42 -5.73 -6.91
N SER A 86 -6.08 -5.83 -6.82
CA SER A 86 -5.36 -5.59 -5.57
C SER A 86 -5.50 -4.14 -5.09
N LEU A 87 -5.32 -3.14 -5.98
CA LEU A 87 -5.52 -1.72 -5.67
C LEU A 87 -6.96 -1.41 -5.25
N ASN A 88 -7.96 -2.09 -5.81
CA ASN A 88 -9.36 -1.92 -5.43
C ASN A 88 -9.64 -2.40 -4.01
N SER A 89 -8.90 -3.38 -3.50
CA SER A 89 -9.07 -3.86 -2.11
C SER A 89 -8.72 -2.78 -1.08
N LEU A 90 -7.83 -1.84 -1.42
CA LEU A 90 -7.46 -0.68 -0.58
C LEU A 90 -8.63 0.27 -0.31
N LYS A 91 -9.71 0.22 -1.10
CA LYS A 91 -10.96 0.95 -0.82
C LYS A 91 -11.55 0.59 0.53
N LYS A 92 -11.46 -0.70 0.91
CA LYS A 92 -11.98 -1.19 2.20
C LYS A 92 -11.26 -0.51 3.36
N ILE A 93 -9.95 -0.40 3.23
CA ILE A 93 -9.09 0.31 4.19
C ILE A 93 -9.46 1.78 4.24
N HIS A 94 -9.48 2.45 3.08
CA HIS A 94 -9.81 3.88 3.00
C HIS A 94 -11.21 4.19 3.58
N SER A 95 -12.19 3.30 3.40
CA SER A 95 -13.54 3.47 3.95
C SER A 95 -13.57 3.36 5.48
N THR A 96 -12.64 2.61 6.07
CA THR A 96 -12.55 2.39 7.53
C THR A 96 -11.64 3.43 8.19
N ARG A 97 -10.52 3.75 7.54
CA ARG A 97 -9.47 4.67 8.02
C ARG A 97 -9.04 5.59 6.87
N PRO A 98 -9.86 6.59 6.49
CA PRO A 98 -9.48 7.56 5.47
C PRO A 98 -8.25 8.34 5.93
N ASN A 99 -7.41 8.75 4.98
CA ASN A 99 -6.18 9.52 5.23
C ASN A 99 -5.19 8.85 6.22
N SER A 100 -5.22 7.52 6.35
CA SER A 100 -4.26 6.80 7.19
C SER A 100 -2.82 6.99 6.71
N PHE A 101 -1.89 7.07 7.66
CA PHE A 101 -0.48 7.26 7.35
C PHE A 101 0.07 6.09 6.53
N LEU A 102 -0.36 4.85 6.82
CA LEU A 102 0.03 3.66 6.07
C LEU A 102 -0.36 3.76 4.58
N MET A 103 -1.58 4.21 4.27
CA MET A 103 -2.03 4.41 2.89
C MET A 103 -1.25 5.52 2.18
N ARG A 104 -0.90 6.60 2.90
CA ARG A 104 -0.05 7.66 2.35
C ARG A 104 1.32 7.12 1.97
N VAL A 105 1.98 6.39 2.87
CA VAL A 105 3.29 5.76 2.61
C VAL A 105 3.23 4.85 1.40
N PHE A 106 2.17 4.06 1.24
CA PHE A 106 2.00 3.21 0.07
C PHE A 106 1.95 4.01 -1.23
N PHE A 107 1.10 5.04 -1.32
CA PHE A 107 0.99 5.79 -2.57
C PHE A 107 2.19 6.70 -2.85
N ASP A 108 2.84 7.21 -1.81
CA ASP A 108 4.08 7.97 -1.97
C ASP A 108 5.21 7.10 -2.55
N THR A 109 5.22 5.80 -2.22
CA THR A 109 6.24 4.85 -2.67
C THR A 109 5.91 4.15 -3.98
N LYS A 110 4.63 3.81 -4.21
CA LYS A 110 4.18 3.03 -5.37
C LYS A 110 3.49 3.86 -6.46
N GLY A 111 3.21 5.13 -6.22
CA GLY A 111 2.45 5.95 -7.16
C GLY A 111 3.09 6.07 -8.55
N ASP A 112 4.41 6.27 -8.63
CA ASP A 112 5.10 6.36 -9.91
C ASP A 112 5.16 5.02 -10.65
N GLU A 113 5.27 3.92 -9.90
CA GLU A 113 5.18 2.56 -10.44
C GLU A 113 3.80 2.32 -11.05
N ILE A 114 2.72 2.64 -10.33
CA ILE A 114 1.34 2.54 -10.83
C ILE A 114 1.18 3.35 -12.13
N VAL A 115 1.65 4.60 -12.17
CA VAL A 115 1.59 5.41 -13.39
C VAL A 115 2.32 4.74 -14.55
N SER A 116 3.55 4.26 -14.33
CA SER A 116 4.35 3.60 -15.36
C SER A 116 3.65 2.33 -15.90
N LEU A 117 3.09 1.52 -15.01
CA LEU A 117 2.40 0.28 -15.38
C LEU A 117 1.19 0.53 -16.27
N PHE A 118 0.38 1.55 -15.95
CA PHE A 118 -0.87 1.80 -16.68
C PHE A 118 -0.70 2.76 -17.87
N SER A 119 0.44 3.44 -18.00
CA SER A 119 0.76 4.30 -19.16
C SER A 119 1.45 3.56 -20.31
N GLY A 120 2.07 2.40 -20.05
CA GLY A 120 2.76 1.58 -21.05
C GLY A 120 2.05 0.24 -21.31
N GLY A 121 2.56 -0.56 -22.25
CA GLY A 121 2.08 -1.95 -22.46
C GLY A 121 0.65 -2.06 -23.02
N PRO A 122 -0.02 -3.23 -22.88
CA PRO A 122 -1.35 -3.44 -23.45
C PRO A 122 -2.39 -2.55 -22.77
N LYS A 123 -3.30 -1.99 -23.58
CA LYS A 123 -4.43 -1.18 -23.11
C LYS A 123 -5.50 -2.06 -22.47
N ILE A 124 -6.01 -1.62 -21.33
CA ILE A 124 -7.15 -2.24 -20.62
C ILE A 124 -8.09 -1.15 -20.12
N GLU A 125 -9.28 -1.53 -19.65
CA GLU A 125 -10.21 -0.59 -19.01
C GLU A 125 -9.60 -0.08 -17.69
N ILE A 126 -9.39 1.23 -17.58
CA ILE A 126 -8.76 1.87 -16.41
C ILE A 126 -9.60 3.01 -15.82
N THR A 127 -10.78 3.29 -16.35
CA THR A 127 -11.64 4.41 -15.90
C THR A 127 -11.97 4.22 -14.43
N ASN A 128 -12.44 3.03 -14.07
CA ASN A 128 -12.77 2.67 -12.70
C ASN A 128 -11.54 2.70 -11.77
N LEU A 129 -10.37 2.33 -12.29
CA LEU A 129 -9.11 2.42 -11.54
C LEU A 129 -8.76 3.87 -11.23
N ILE A 130 -8.76 4.75 -12.23
CA ILE A 130 -8.42 6.17 -12.08
C ILE A 130 -9.37 6.84 -11.11
N ASP A 131 -10.68 6.61 -11.24
CA ASP A 131 -11.69 7.13 -10.32
C ASP A 131 -11.44 6.66 -8.89
N ASN A 132 -11.06 5.40 -8.72
CA ASN A 132 -10.73 4.85 -7.43
C ASN A 132 -9.46 5.49 -6.84
N LEU A 133 -8.38 5.60 -7.62
CA LEU A 133 -7.13 6.21 -7.20
C LEU A 133 -7.31 7.67 -6.79
N ASN A 134 -8.10 8.44 -7.54
CA ASN A 134 -8.46 9.82 -7.21
C ASN A 134 -9.25 9.92 -5.88
N ARG A 135 -10.05 8.90 -5.55
CA ARG A 135 -10.81 8.85 -4.29
C ARG A 135 -9.94 8.46 -3.09
N ILE A 136 -9.12 7.41 -3.23
CA ILE A 136 -8.36 6.86 -2.09
C ILE A 136 -6.99 7.51 -1.89
N SER A 137 -6.48 8.20 -2.91
CA SER A 137 -5.19 8.91 -2.91
C SER A 137 -5.29 10.28 -3.59
N PRO A 138 -6.12 11.20 -3.06
CA PRO A 138 -6.41 12.49 -3.70
C PRO A 138 -5.18 13.39 -3.86
N LEU A 139 -4.18 13.24 -2.98
CA LEU A 139 -2.93 14.02 -3.04
C LEU A 139 -2.08 13.67 -4.27
N ASN A 140 -2.34 12.52 -4.90
CA ASN A 140 -1.63 12.04 -6.09
C ASN A 140 -2.44 12.26 -7.39
N ASN A 141 -3.55 13.01 -7.36
CA ASN A 141 -4.42 13.23 -8.53
C ASN A 141 -3.68 13.72 -9.77
N SER A 142 -2.69 14.60 -9.61
CA SER A 142 -1.87 15.07 -10.73
C SER A 142 -1.13 13.92 -11.42
N LYS A 143 -0.65 12.92 -10.67
CA LYS A 143 -0.05 11.70 -11.20
C LYS A 143 -1.07 10.84 -11.91
N TRP A 144 -2.23 10.59 -11.30
CA TRP A 144 -3.29 9.76 -11.89
C TRP A 144 -3.78 10.30 -13.24
N ASN A 145 -3.86 11.62 -13.37
CA ASN A 145 -4.26 12.29 -14.62
C ASN A 145 -3.24 12.13 -15.76
N THR A 146 -2.00 11.71 -15.48
CA THR A 146 -1.02 11.41 -16.53
C THR A 146 -1.22 10.04 -17.17
N ILE A 147 -1.97 9.15 -16.53
CA ILE A 147 -2.31 7.85 -17.08
C ILE A 147 -3.30 8.07 -18.22
N LYS A 148 -2.80 8.01 -19.46
CA LYS A 148 -3.61 8.19 -20.67
C LYS A 148 -3.93 6.85 -21.30
N ASN A 149 -5.21 6.63 -21.60
CA ASN A 149 -5.70 5.46 -22.30
C ASN A 149 -5.40 5.51 -23.80
#